data_AF-A0A9D6QNR8-F1
#
_entry.id   AF-A0A9D6QNR8-F1
#
_cell.length_a   1.000
_cell.length_b   1.000
_cell.length_c   1.000
_cell.angle_alpha   90.00
_cell.angle_beta   90.00
_cell.angle_gamma   90.00
#
_symmetry.space_group_name_H-M   'P 1'
#
loop_
_entity.id
_entity.type
_entity.pdbx_description
1 polymer ?
#
loop_
_entity_poly.entity_id
_entity_poly.type
_entity_poly.pdbx_seq_one_letter_code
_entity_poly.pdbx_strand_id
1 'polypeptide(L)'
;MRVARPELWLAAAALVGALLAEVWAGSRVAQLSLDLGQKRTALEGARTRLQYVRADLERRLTRAETVPLAARLDLAPADAHQVVTVPSQYLAADATPYRAGRTVSVVALAERASRALVPEATAQSAAGN
;
A
#
# COMPACT_ATOMS: atom_id res chain seq x y z
N MET A 1 -67.36 -9.10 22.28
CA MET A 1 -66.18 -9.44 21.44
C MET A 1 -65.83 -8.21 20.62
N ARG A 2 -64.65 -7.59 20.86
CA ARG A 2 -64.22 -6.41 20.08
C ARG A 2 -63.82 -6.90 18.69
N VAL A 3 -64.53 -6.46 17.66
CA VAL A 3 -64.17 -6.71 16.26
C VAL A 3 -62.84 -5.99 16.03
N ALA A 4 -61.76 -6.76 15.87
CA ALA A 4 -60.46 -6.22 15.52
C ALA A 4 -60.61 -5.47 14.20
N ARG A 5 -60.29 -4.17 14.16
CA ARG A 5 -60.39 -3.36 12.95
C ARG A 5 -59.39 -3.92 11.93
N PRO A 6 -59.84 -4.57 10.84
CA PRO A 6 -58.94 -5.25 9.91
C PRO A 6 -57.96 -4.27 9.23
N GLU A 7 -58.36 -3.00 9.09
CA GLU A 7 -57.53 -1.92 8.57
C GLU A 7 -56.26 -1.69 9.40
N LEU A 8 -56.34 -1.79 10.72
CA LEU A 8 -55.17 -1.62 11.60
C LEU A 8 -54.17 -2.77 11.44
N TRP A 9 -54.67 -3.98 11.18
CA TRP A 9 -53.81 -5.14 10.92
C TRP A 9 -53.09 -5.02 9.59
N LEU A 10 -53.77 -4.52 8.55
CA LEU A 10 -53.15 -4.25 7.25
C LEU A 10 -52.07 -3.16 7.35
N ALA A 11 -52.35 -2.08 8.07
CA ALA A 11 -51.37 -1.02 8.31
C ALA A 11 -50.14 -1.52 9.08
N ALA A 12 -50.35 -2.34 10.12
CA ALA A 12 -49.27 -2.96 10.86
C ALA A 12 -48.44 -3.91 10.01
N ALA A 13 -49.08 -4.75 9.18
CA ALA A 13 -48.40 -5.65 8.27
C ALA A 13 -47.56 -4.90 7.22
N ALA A 14 -48.09 -3.81 6.67
CA ALA A 14 -47.36 -2.95 5.72
C ALA A 14 -46.13 -2.30 6.36
N LEU A 15 -46.26 -1.77 7.57
CA LEU A 15 -45.13 -1.20 8.32
C LEU A 15 -44.05 -2.24 8.58
N VAL A 16 -44.42 -3.43 9.04
CA VAL A 16 -43.48 -4.54 9.29
C VAL A 16 -42.80 -4.96 7.99
N GLY A 17 -43.54 -5.07 6.88
CA GLY A 17 -42.98 -5.38 5.57
C GLY A 17 -41.97 -4.33 5.09
N ALA A 18 -42.28 -3.04 5.27
CA ALA A 18 -41.37 -1.95 4.94
C ALA A 18 -40.08 -1.99 5.78
N LEU A 19 -40.21 -2.19 7.10
CA LEU A 19 -39.05 -2.33 8.00
C LEU A 19 -38.17 -3.54 7.63
N LEU A 20 -38.78 -4.67 7.29
CA LEU A 20 -38.04 -5.85 6.84
C LEU A 20 -37.29 -5.59 5.52
N ALA A 21 -37.92 -4.87 4.58
CA ALA A 21 -37.27 -4.48 3.33
C ALA A 21 -36.07 -3.56 3.57
N GLU A 22 -36.18 -2.61 4.50
CA GLU A 22 -35.07 -1.73 4.89
C GLU A 22 -33.91 -2.51 5.52
N VAL A 23 -34.20 -3.41 6.46
CA VAL A 23 -33.18 -4.26 7.10
C VAL A 23 -32.52 -5.17 6.07
N TRP A 24 -33.30 -5.75 5.15
CA TRP A 24 -32.75 -6.57 4.08
C TRP A 24 -31.85 -5.74 3.15
N ALA A 25 -32.28 -4.54 2.74
CA ALA A 25 -31.47 -3.65 1.93
C ALA A 25 -30.16 -3.27 2.64
N GLY A 26 -30.23 -2.90 3.93
CA GLY A 26 -29.05 -2.59 4.75
C GLY A 26 -28.09 -3.78 4.86
N SER A 27 -28.62 -4.99 5.09
CA SER A 27 -27.80 -6.21 5.13
C SER A 27 -27.11 -6.49 3.80
N ARG A 28 -27.79 -6.27 2.66
CA ARG A 28 -27.20 -6.49 1.33
C ARG A 28 -26.11 -5.48 1.03
N VAL A 29 -26.31 -4.21 1.37
CA VAL A 29 -25.28 -3.18 1.23
C VAL A 29 -24.06 -3.51 2.08
N ALA A 30 -24.24 -3.88 3.35
CA ALA A 30 -23.14 -4.26 4.23
C ALA A 30 -22.36 -5.47 3.68
N GLN A 31 -23.06 -6.48 3.16
CA GLN A 31 -22.44 -7.65 2.54
C GLN A 31 -21.61 -7.27 1.30
N LEU A 32 -22.14 -6.39 0.44
CA LEU A 32 -21.44 -5.90 -0.75
C LEU A 32 -20.22 -5.03 -0.38
N SER A 33 -20.33 -4.18 0.64
CA SER A 33 -19.21 -3.38 1.12
C SER A 33 -18.08 -4.25 1.66
N LEU A 34 -18.42 -5.33 2.36
CA LEU A 34 -17.43 -6.28 2.89
C LEU A 34 -16.74 -7.07 1.76
N ASP A 35 -17.50 -7.57 0.78
CA ASP A 35 -16.94 -8.24 -0.40
C ASP A 35 -16.03 -7.31 -1.21
N LEU A 36 -16.44 -6.06 -1.40
CA LEU A 36 -15.63 -5.05 -2.09
C LEU A 36 -14.34 -4.73 -1.32
N GLY A 37 -14.42 -4.63 0.02
CA GLY A 37 -13.25 -4.46 0.87
C GLY A 37 -12.27 -5.63 0.78
N GLN A 38 -12.78 -6.87 0.79
CA GLN A 38 -11.96 -8.08 0.62
C GLN A 38 -11.29 -8.13 -0.75
N LYS A 39 -12.02 -7.82 -1.82
CA LYS A 39 -11.45 -7.77 -3.18
C LYS A 39 -10.40 -6.68 -3.31
N ARG A 40 -10.63 -5.51 -2.71
CA ARG A 40 -9.67 -4.40 -2.72
C ARG A 40 -8.36 -4.76 -2.02
N THR A 41 -8.45 -5.34 -0.82
CA THR A 41 -7.25 -5.76 -0.06
C THR A 41 -6.47 -6.85 -0.77
N ALA A 42 -7.15 -7.84 -1.37
CA ALA A 42 -6.51 -8.86 -2.19
C ALA A 42 -5.80 -8.26 -3.42
N LEU A 43 -6.43 -7.27 -4.07
CA LEU A 43 -5.87 -6.58 -5.23
C LEU A 43 -4.66 -5.71 -4.86
N GLU A 44 -4.71 -5.00 -3.74
CA GLU A 44 -3.58 -4.25 -3.19
C GLU A 44 -2.41 -5.18 -2.87
N GLY A 45 -2.65 -6.32 -2.21
CA GLY A 45 -1.62 -7.33 -1.94
C GLY A 45 -0.98 -7.89 -3.22
N ALA A 46 -1.78 -8.17 -4.25
CA ALA A 46 -1.29 -8.64 -5.54
C ALA A 46 -0.44 -7.57 -6.26
N ARG A 47 -0.84 -6.28 -6.19
CA ARG A 47 -0.07 -5.16 -6.74
C ARG A 47 1.29 -5.01 -6.07
N THR A 48 1.34 -5.05 -4.74
CA THR A 48 2.59 -4.96 -3.99
C THR A 48 3.54 -6.10 -4.35
N ARG A 49 3.01 -7.33 -4.45
CA ARG A 49 3.80 -8.48 -4.87
C ARG A 49 4.37 -8.32 -6.28
N LEU A 50 3.56 -7.81 -7.21
CA LEU A 50 3.99 -7.56 -8.57
C LEU A 50 5.06 -6.47 -8.64
N GLN A 51 4.93 -5.38 -7.86
CA GLN A 51 5.97 -4.34 -7.77
C GLN A 51 7.28 -4.90 -7.23
N TYR A 52 7.23 -5.74 -6.19
CA TYR A 52 8.42 -6.40 -5.65
C TYR A 52 9.12 -7.27 -6.70
N VAL A 53 8.36 -8.11 -7.42
CA VAL A 53 8.92 -8.99 -8.46
C VAL A 53 9.52 -8.18 -9.61
N ARG A 54 8.88 -7.08 -10.01
CA ARG A 54 9.43 -6.18 -11.03
C ARG A 54 10.75 -5.55 -10.56
N ALA A 55 10.81 -5.05 -9.33
CA ALA A 55 12.03 -4.46 -8.78
C ALA A 55 13.16 -5.50 -8.63
N ASP A 56 12.85 -6.75 -8.26
CA ASP A 56 13.85 -7.82 -8.20
C ASP A 56 14.40 -8.15 -9.59
N LEU A 57 13.52 -8.21 -10.60
CA LEU A 57 13.92 -8.44 -11.99
C LEU A 57 14.81 -7.31 -12.49
N GLU A 58 14.42 -6.05 -12.28
CA GLU A 58 15.19 -4.88 -12.67
C GLU A 58 16.57 -4.88 -12.03
N ARG A 59 16.67 -5.15 -10.71
CA ARG A 59 17.96 -5.29 -10.01
C ARG A 59 18.85 -6.37 -10.62
N ARG A 60 18.28 -7.52 -10.99
CA ARG A 60 19.04 -8.61 -11.62
C ARG A 60 19.54 -8.22 -13.00
N LEU A 61 18.72 -7.53 -13.80
CA LEU A 61 19.12 -7.02 -15.11
C LEU A 61 20.23 -5.97 -14.98
N THR A 62 20.06 -4.96 -14.13
CA THR A 62 21.09 -3.95 -13.88
C THR A 62 22.39 -4.60 -13.40
N ARG A 63 22.30 -5.61 -12.51
CA ARG A 63 23.49 -6.34 -12.07
C ARG A 63 24.16 -7.09 -13.23
N ALA A 64 23.39 -7.77 -14.08
CA ALA A 64 23.94 -8.48 -15.23
C ALA A 64 24.64 -7.54 -16.22
N GLU A 65 24.10 -6.33 -16.43
CA GLU A 65 24.69 -5.32 -17.32
C GLU A 65 25.92 -4.63 -16.70
N THR A 66 25.92 -4.38 -15.39
CA THR A 66 26.99 -3.65 -14.70
C THR A 66 28.18 -4.52 -14.30
N VAL A 67 27.99 -5.82 -14.04
CA VAL A 67 29.08 -6.76 -13.72
C VAL A 67 30.23 -6.77 -14.75
N PRO A 68 29.99 -6.87 -16.08
CA PRO A 68 31.09 -6.84 -17.05
C PRO A 68 31.77 -5.46 -17.11
N LEU A 69 31.06 -4.37 -16.84
CA LEU A 69 31.64 -3.02 -16.78
C LEU A 69 32.51 -2.85 -15.52
N ALA A 70 32.05 -3.33 -14.37
CA ALA A 70 32.81 -3.33 -13.12
C ALA A 70 34.12 -4.12 -13.26
N ALA A 71 34.07 -5.28 -13.92
CA ALA A 71 35.27 -6.08 -14.21
C ALA A 71 36.28 -5.34 -15.10
N ARG A 72 35.83 -4.53 -16.07
CA ARG A 72 36.72 -3.70 -16.91
C ARG A 72 37.37 -2.55 -16.14
N LEU A 73 36.72 -2.10 -15.06
CA LEU A 73 37.21 -1.02 -14.20
C LEU A 73 38.00 -1.54 -12.99
N ASP A 74 38.30 -2.84 -12.95
CA ASP A 74 38.95 -3.54 -11.82
C ASP A 74 38.23 -3.32 -10.48
N LEU A 75 36.91 -3.10 -10.54
CA LEU A 75 36.06 -2.95 -9.36
C LEU A 75 35.71 -4.35 -8.84
N ALA A 76 36.29 -4.70 -7.70
CA ALA A 76 35.93 -5.91 -6.98
C ALA A 76 34.50 -5.80 -6.41
N PRO A 77 33.74 -6.92 -6.33
CA PRO A 77 32.48 -6.93 -5.60
C PRO A 77 32.71 -6.49 -4.15
N ALA A 78 31.75 -5.77 -3.58
CA ALA A 78 31.82 -5.33 -2.19
C ALA A 78 32.06 -6.55 -1.28
N ASP A 79 33.08 -6.45 -0.42
CA ASP A 79 33.41 -7.48 0.55
C ASP A 79 32.20 -7.72 1.48
N ALA A 80 31.90 -8.98 1.80
CA ALA A 80 30.79 -9.33 2.68
C ALA A 80 30.93 -8.67 4.06
N HIS A 81 32.16 -8.38 4.49
CA HIS A 81 32.45 -7.62 5.71
C HIS A 81 32.08 -6.13 5.62
N GLN A 82 31.86 -5.60 4.41
CA GLN A 82 31.39 -4.22 4.18
C GLN A 82 29.86 -4.14 4.08
N VAL A 83 29.16 -5.28 4.04
CA VAL A 83 27.68 -5.32 3.97
C VAL A 83 27.11 -5.23 5.38
N VAL A 84 26.77 -4.02 5.81
CA VAL A 84 26.05 -3.80 7.07
C VAL A 84 24.56 -4.10 6.85
N THR A 85 24.07 -5.17 7.46
CA THR A 85 22.63 -5.45 7.51
C THR A 85 21.95 -4.45 8.44
N VAL A 86 21.15 -3.54 7.88
CA VAL A 86 20.36 -2.59 8.67
C VAL A 86 19.23 -3.36 9.35
N PRO A 87 19.14 -3.33 10.70
CA PRO A 87 18.04 -3.99 11.40
C PRO A 87 16.69 -3.44 10.94
N SER A 88 15.69 -4.31 10.81
CA SER A 88 14.37 -3.96 10.25
C SER A 88 13.68 -2.80 10.98
N GLN A 89 13.96 -2.60 12.26
CA GLN A 89 13.49 -1.47 13.06
C GLN A 89 14.01 -0.09 12.61
N TYR A 90 15.07 -0.04 11.81
CA TYR A 90 15.62 1.19 11.21
C TYR A 90 15.27 1.35 9.73
N LEU A 91 14.70 0.31 9.11
CA LEU A 91 14.03 0.46 7.82
C LEU A 91 12.71 1.16 8.13
N ALA A 92 12.48 2.32 7.51
CA ALA A 92 11.30 3.13 7.78
C ALA A 92 10.04 2.27 7.71
N ALA A 93 9.43 2.03 8.87
CA ALA A 93 8.11 1.46 8.96
C ALA A 93 7.17 2.37 8.16
N ASP A 94 6.29 1.72 7.40
CA ASP A 94 5.22 2.30 6.61
C ASP A 94 4.71 3.64 7.15
N ALA A 95 4.80 4.67 6.30
CA ALA A 95 4.07 5.94 6.35
C ALA A 95 3.25 6.19 7.64
N THR A 96 3.91 6.56 8.74
CA THR A 96 3.19 7.14 9.89
C THR A 96 2.99 8.64 9.70
N PRO A 97 1.80 9.18 10.03
CA PRO A 97 1.36 10.49 9.59
C PRO A 97 2.09 11.61 10.33
N TYR A 98 2.36 12.68 9.57
CA TYR A 98 2.60 14.05 10.00
C TYR A 98 2.47 14.32 11.50
N ARG A 99 3.61 14.48 12.18
CA ARG A 99 3.69 15.30 13.39
C ARG A 99 4.83 16.30 13.21
N ALA A 100 4.43 17.54 12.99
CA ALA A 100 5.28 18.72 12.90
C ALA A 100 6.19 18.81 14.14
N GLY A 101 7.50 18.91 13.89
CA GLY A 101 8.50 19.01 14.95
C GLY A 101 9.90 18.94 14.37
N ARG A 102 10.36 20.05 13.80
CA ARG A 102 11.67 20.28 13.18
C ARG A 102 12.81 19.69 14.02
N THR A 103 13.29 18.52 13.61
CA THR A 103 14.63 18.03 13.89
C THR A 103 15.21 17.58 12.55
N VAL A 104 16.21 18.32 12.07
CA VAL A 104 16.95 17.93 10.87
C VAL A 104 17.74 16.68 11.28
N SER A 105 17.16 15.51 10.99
CA SER A 105 17.81 14.25 11.34
C SER A 105 19.05 14.09 10.46
N VAL A 106 20.10 13.51 11.03
CA VAL A 106 21.37 13.23 10.34
C VAL A 106 21.14 12.39 9.07
N VAL A 107 20.03 11.64 9.02
CA VAL A 107 19.56 10.90 7.84
C VAL A 107 19.16 11.84 6.71
N ALA A 108 18.50 12.97 6.98
CA ALA A 108 18.18 13.96 5.96
C ALA A 108 19.44 14.65 5.39
N LEU A 109 20.51 14.77 6.19
CA LEU A 109 21.80 15.27 5.71
C LEU A 109 22.51 14.22 4.85
N ALA A 110 22.50 12.96 5.28
CA ALA A 110 23.06 11.84 4.52
C ALA A 110 22.32 11.62 3.19
N GLU A 111 21.00 11.74 3.18
CA GLU A 111 20.18 11.67 1.97
C GLU A 111 20.45 12.86 1.03
N ARG A 112 20.69 14.06 1.59
CA ARG A 112 21.07 15.23 0.79
C ARG A 112 22.47 15.08 0.20
N ALA A 113 23.41 14.50 0.94
CA ALA A 113 24.75 14.20 0.46
C ALA A 113 24.75 13.08 -0.58
N SER A 114 23.92 12.03 -0.40
CA SER A 114 23.79 10.95 -1.38
C SER A 114 23.13 11.42 -2.68
N ARG A 115 22.11 12.30 -2.59
CA ARG A 115 21.49 12.94 -3.78
C ARG A 115 22.46 13.83 -4.56
N ALA A 116 23.46 14.41 -3.89
CA ALA A 116 24.50 15.19 -4.57
C ALA A 116 25.53 14.29 -5.29
N LEU A 117 25.71 13.05 -4.82
CA LEU A 117 26.68 12.10 -5.37
C LEU A 117 26.08 11.17 -6.45
N VAL A 118 24.75 11.09 -6.55
CA VAL A 118 24.04 10.29 -7.57
C VAL A 118 23.02 11.18 -8.30
N PRO A 119 23.44 11.95 -9.32
CA PRO A 119 22.57 12.88 -10.04
C PRO A 119 21.50 12.18 -10.90
N GLU A 120 21.63 10.88 -11.17
CA GLU A 120 20.81 10.20 -12.17
C GLU A 120 19.45 9.69 -11.64
N ALA A 121 19.23 9.67 -10.32
CA ALA A 121 17.94 9.24 -9.74
C ALA A 121 16.81 10.28 -9.88
N THR A 122 17.13 11.51 -10.28
CA THR A 122 16.18 12.64 -10.38
C THR A 122 15.37 12.71 -11.68
N ALA A 123 15.62 11.84 -12.66
CA ALA A 123 14.88 11.86 -13.92
C ALA A 123 13.53 11.12 -13.86
N GLN A 124 13.39 10.10 -13.00
CA GLN A 124 12.18 9.27 -13.00
C GLN A 124 10.98 9.93 -12.26
N SER A 125 11.23 10.88 -11.37
CA SER A 125 10.17 11.54 -10.58
C SER A 125 9.53 12.75 -11.26
N ALA A 126 10.07 13.22 -12.39
CA ALA A 126 9.52 14.36 -13.15
C ALA A 126 8.74 13.93 -14.41
N ALA A 127 8.83 12.66 -14.82
CA ALA A 127 8.15 12.12 -16.00
C ALA A 127 6.82 11.42 -15.67
N GLY A 128 6.12 11.93 -14.65
CA GLY A 128 4.86 11.36 -14.16
C GLY A 128 3.94 12.44 -13.59
N ASN A 129 3.63 13.44 -14.41
CA ASN A 129 2.42 14.27 -14.33
C ASN A 129 2.04 14.72 -15.73
#